data_AF-A0A9E6MF42-F1
#
_entry.id   AF-A0A9E6MF42-F1
#
_cell.length_a   1.000
_cell.length_b   1.000
_cell.length_c   1.000
_cell.angle_alpha   90.00
_cell.angle_beta   90.00
_cell.angle_gamma   90.00
#
_symmetry.space_group_name_H-M   'P 1'
#
loop_
_entity.id
_entity.type
_entity.pdbx_description
1 polymer ?
#
loop_
_entity_poly.entity_id
_entity_poly.type
_entity_poly.pdbx_seq_one_letter_code
_entity_poly.pdbx_strand_id
1 'polypeptide(L)'
;MGRYIEQTQARSELQQRIAADLRAKAAARAKDEGDPSTAYTAIDGVEDAEYMKGTKHTTSLAGVWATIFLAAVAVFIYFVVRVNS
;
A
#
# COMPACT_ATOMS: atom_id res chain seq x y z
N MET A 1 -40.77 5.73 39.60
CA MET A 1 -39.57 5.03 39.07
C MET A 1 -39.84 4.48 37.66
N GLY A 2 -40.24 5.32 36.68
CA GLY A 2 -40.68 4.84 35.35
C GLY A 2 -39.81 5.28 34.16
N ARG A 3 -39.03 6.37 34.31
CA ARG A 3 -38.28 6.98 33.19
C ARG A 3 -36.97 6.26 32.82
N TYR A 4 -36.49 5.35 33.66
CA TYR A 4 -35.24 4.61 33.42
C TYR A 4 -35.44 3.39 32.53
N ILE A 5 -36.67 2.82 32.51
CA ILE A 5 -36.99 1.63 31.72
C ILE A 5 -37.13 1.99 30.23
N GLU A 6 -37.82 3.09 29.92
CA GLU A 6 -37.99 3.60 28.54
C GLU A 6 -36.63 3.99 27.90
N GLN A 7 -35.74 4.64 28.65
CA GLN A 7 -34.42 5.03 28.15
C GLN A 7 -33.50 3.84 27.89
N THR A 8 -33.62 2.78 28.70
CA THR A 8 -32.84 1.55 28.52
C THR A 8 -33.31 0.78 27.28
N GLN A 9 -34.62 0.72 27.05
CA GLN A 9 -35.19 0.12 25.84
C GLN A 9 -34.76 0.90 24.57
N ALA A 10 -34.82 2.23 24.58
CA ALA A 10 -34.38 3.05 23.46
C ALA A 10 -32.88 2.89 23.12
N ARG A 11 -32.02 2.70 24.14
CA ARG A 11 -30.59 2.38 23.93
C ARG A 11 -30.39 0.98 23.36
N SER A 12 -31.16 0.00 23.81
CA SER A 12 -31.11 -1.37 23.30
C SER A 12 -31.47 -1.43 21.81
N GLU A 13 -32.49 -0.69 21.38
CA GLU A 13 -32.89 -0.62 19.98
C GLU A 13 -31.82 0.03 19.10
N LEU A 14 -31.23 1.14 19.54
CA LEU A 14 -30.14 1.81 18.82
C LEU A 14 -28.91 0.89 18.69
N GLN A 15 -28.51 0.22 19.77
CA GLN A 15 -27.41 -0.74 19.74
C GLN A 15 -27.68 -1.91 18.81
N GLN A 16 -28.92 -2.40 18.77
CA GLN A 16 -29.31 -3.49 17.88
C GLN A 16 -29.25 -3.07 16.40
N ARG A 17 -29.64 -1.83 16.07
CA ARG A 17 -29.51 -1.27 14.71
C ARG A 17 -28.04 -1.07 14.32
N ILE A 18 -27.21 -0.55 15.22
CA ILE A 18 -25.77 -0.39 14.98
C ILE A 18 -25.09 -1.74 14.81
N ALA A 19 -25.43 -2.76 15.62
CA ALA A 19 -24.87 -4.09 15.49
C ALA A 19 -25.31 -4.79 14.19
N ALA A 20 -26.54 -4.55 13.74
CA ALA A 20 -27.03 -5.03 12.45
C ALA A 20 -26.31 -4.34 11.28
N ASP A 21 -26.13 -3.02 11.35
CA ASP A 21 -25.44 -2.23 10.34
C ASP A 21 -23.94 -2.57 10.28
N LEU A 22 -23.30 -2.78 11.43
CA LEU A 22 -21.90 -3.20 11.52
C LEU A 22 -21.69 -4.62 10.98
N ARG A 23 -22.63 -5.54 11.22
CA ARG A 23 -22.64 -6.87 10.60
C ARG A 23 -22.87 -6.80 9.09
N ALA A 24 -23.80 -5.96 8.63
CA ALA A 24 -24.07 -5.78 7.20
C ALA A 24 -22.85 -5.18 6.48
N LYS A 25 -22.20 -4.19 7.09
CA LYS A 25 -20.98 -3.55 6.58
C LYS A 25 -19.79 -4.50 6.58
N ALA A 26 -19.64 -5.32 7.63
CA ALA A 26 -18.62 -6.37 7.67
C ALA A 26 -18.87 -7.44 6.59
N ALA A 27 -20.13 -7.87 6.40
CA ALA A 27 -20.49 -8.82 5.35
C ALA A 27 -20.31 -8.25 3.93
N ALA A 28 -20.52 -6.94 3.74
CA ALA A 28 -20.24 -6.27 2.48
C ALA A 28 -18.72 -6.21 2.19
N ARG A 29 -17.91 -5.86 3.19
CA ARG A 29 -16.44 -5.86 3.08
C ARG A 29 -15.87 -7.25 2.82
N ALA A 30 -16.37 -8.26 3.52
CA ALA A 30 -15.96 -9.66 3.31
C ALA A 30 -16.37 -10.19 1.92
N LYS A 31 -17.45 -9.65 1.32
CA LYS A 31 -17.85 -9.97 -0.06
C LYS A 31 -16.97 -9.27 -1.10
N ASP A 32 -16.54 -8.04 -0.84
CA ASP A 32 -15.56 -7.33 -1.68
C ASP A 32 -14.19 -8.03 -1.69
N GLU A 33 -13.78 -8.62 -0.56
CA GLU A 33 -12.55 -9.42 -0.44
C GLU A 33 -12.64 -10.82 -1.08
N GLY A 34 -13.82 -11.20 -1.59
CA GLY A 34 -14.11 -12.53 -2.12
C GLY A 34 -13.79 -12.74 -3.60
N ASP A 35 -13.21 -11.76 -4.31
CA ASP A 35 -12.77 -11.91 -5.69
C ASP A 35 -11.29 -12.34 -5.76
N PRO A 36 -10.98 -13.63 -6.00
CA PRO A 36 -9.60 -14.10 -6.09
C PRO A 36 -8.86 -13.55 -7.33
N SER A 37 -9.53 -12.85 -8.24
CA SER A 37 -8.89 -12.17 -9.37
C SER A 37 -8.19 -10.85 -8.98
N THR A 38 -8.56 -10.26 -7.83
CA THR A 38 -7.92 -9.04 -7.30
C THR A 38 -6.93 -9.31 -6.17
N ALA A 39 -6.91 -10.53 -5.62
CA ALA A 39 -6.00 -10.91 -4.53
C ALA A 39 -4.51 -10.85 -4.91
N TYR A 40 -4.17 -10.91 -6.20
CA TYR A 40 -2.81 -10.72 -6.70
C TYR A 40 -2.48 -9.27 -7.08
N THR A 41 -3.50 -8.40 -7.20
CA THR A 41 -3.36 -7.01 -7.67
C THR A 41 -3.67 -5.97 -6.60
N ALA A 42 -4.24 -6.35 -5.45
CA ALA A 42 -4.78 -5.40 -4.47
C ALA A 42 -3.88 -5.11 -3.26
N ILE A 43 -2.65 -5.63 -3.19
CA ILE A 43 -1.71 -5.24 -2.12
C ILE A 43 -0.29 -5.13 -2.70
N ASP A 44 -0.13 -4.33 -3.76
CA ASP A 44 1.19 -3.76 -4.01
C ASP A 44 1.35 -2.52 -3.12
N GLY A 45 1.74 -2.75 -1.86
CA GLY A 45 1.88 -1.70 -0.85
C GLY A 45 2.94 -0.62 -1.16
N VAL A 46 3.66 -0.73 -2.28
CA VAL A 46 4.53 0.32 -2.81
C VAL A 46 3.82 1.28 -3.77
N GLU A 47 2.71 0.89 -4.42
CA GLU A 47 1.98 1.76 -5.34
C GLU A 47 0.94 2.65 -4.61
N ASP A 48 0.34 2.15 -3.53
CA ASP A 48 -0.71 2.85 -2.75
C ASP A 48 -0.16 3.68 -1.58
N ALA A 49 1.12 4.07 -1.64
CA ALA A 49 1.69 5.00 -0.67
C ALA A 49 1.13 6.42 -0.89
N GLU A 50 0.00 6.73 -0.28
CA GLU A 50 -0.59 8.08 -0.29
C GLU A 50 0.36 9.16 0.28
N TYR A 51 1.36 8.76 1.06
CA TYR A 51 2.44 9.63 1.54
C TYR A 51 3.53 9.93 0.49
N MET A 52 3.57 9.18 -0.63
CA MET A 52 4.46 9.44 -1.78
C MET A 52 3.78 10.33 -2.85
N LYS A 53 2.49 10.67 -2.69
CA LYS A 53 1.79 11.67 -3.53
C LYS A 53 2.43 13.04 -3.34
N GLY A 54 3.30 13.42 -4.29
CA GLY A 54 3.99 14.72 -4.30
C GLY A 54 5.49 14.65 -4.03
N THR A 55 6.03 13.48 -3.66
CA THR A 55 7.49 13.30 -3.62
C THR A 55 8.01 13.15 -5.05
N LYS A 56 8.82 14.10 -5.50
CA LYS A 56 9.49 13.99 -6.80
C LYS A 56 10.36 12.73 -6.77
N HIS A 57 10.14 11.82 -7.71
CA HIS A 57 11.06 10.70 -7.95
C HIS A 57 12.48 11.26 -8.11
N THR A 58 13.36 10.94 -7.18
CA THR A 58 14.78 11.32 -7.21
C THR A 58 15.54 10.44 -8.20
N THR A 59 15.08 10.43 -9.46
CA THR A 59 15.75 9.73 -10.56
C THR A 59 16.99 10.46 -11.06
N SER A 60 17.28 11.69 -10.59
CA SER A 60 18.40 12.49 -11.11
C SER A 60 19.77 11.84 -10.86
N LEU A 61 19.90 11.04 -9.80
CA LEU A 61 21.18 10.41 -9.46
C LEU A 61 21.45 9.13 -10.24
N ALA A 62 20.41 8.47 -10.78
CA ALA A 62 20.55 7.21 -11.51
C ALA A 62 21.41 7.36 -12.77
N GLY A 63 21.26 8.47 -13.51
CA GLY A 63 22.08 8.75 -14.69
C GLY A 63 23.57 8.96 -14.37
N VAL A 64 23.88 9.58 -13.22
CA VAL A 64 25.26 9.80 -12.77
C VAL A 64 25.94 8.46 -12.48
N TRP A 65 25.27 7.56 -11.74
CA TRP A 65 25.79 6.23 -11.46
C TRP A 65 25.96 5.37 -12.71
N ALA A 66 25.04 5.46 -13.67
CA ALA A 66 25.18 4.77 -14.96
C ALA A 66 26.44 5.24 -15.72
N THR A 67 26.73 6.54 -15.69
CA THR A 67 27.92 7.11 -16.32
C THR A 67 29.21 6.65 -15.64
N ILE A 68 29.23 6.67 -14.29
CA ILE A 68 30.37 6.19 -13.50
C ILE A 68 30.63 4.71 -13.78
N PHE A 69 29.58 3.89 -13.82
CA PHE A 69 29.70 2.46 -14.11
C PHE A 69 30.30 2.22 -15.50
N LEU A 70 29.81 2.92 -16.52
CA LEU A 70 30.35 2.83 -17.89
C LEU A 70 31.83 3.23 -17.95
N ALA A 71 32.20 4.33 -17.30
CA ALA A 71 33.60 4.78 -17.23
C ALA A 71 34.50 3.77 -16.51
N ALA A 72 34.03 3.18 -15.41
CA ALA A 72 34.76 2.16 -14.66
C ALA A 72 35.00 0.91 -15.52
N VAL A 73 33.99 0.44 -16.25
CA VAL A 73 34.11 -0.71 -17.17
C VAL A 73 35.10 -0.41 -18.29
N ALA A 74 35.05 0.79 -18.89
CA ALA A 74 35.97 1.18 -19.94
C ALA A 74 37.44 1.19 -19.47
N VAL A 75 37.70 1.76 -18.28
CA VAL A 75 39.03 1.76 -17.66
C VAL A 75 39.48 0.34 -17.32
N PHE A 76 38.58 -0.49 -16.80
CA PHE A 76 38.89 -1.89 -16.50
C PHE A 76 39.30 -2.67 -17.75
N ILE A 77 38.52 -2.58 -18.84
CA ILE A 77 38.84 -3.23 -20.12
C ILE A 77 40.19 -2.72 -20.64
N TYR A 78 40.41 -1.39 -20.64
CA TYR A 78 41.68 -0.80 -21.05
C TYR A 78 42.86 -1.37 -20.26
N PHE A 79 42.72 -1.49 -18.94
CA PHE A 79 43.77 -2.02 -18.08
C PHE A 79 44.04 -3.50 -18.35
N VAL A 80 43.00 -4.32 -18.51
CA VAL A 80 43.13 -5.75 -18.87
C VAL A 80 43.85 -5.92 -20.20
N VAL A 81 43.46 -5.16 -21.23
CA VAL A 81 44.12 -5.20 -22.54
C VAL A 81 45.58 -4.80 -22.41
N ARG A 82 45.88 -3.72 -21.68
CA ARG A 82 47.25 -3.21 -21.52
C ARG A 82 48.15 -4.12 -20.69
N VAL A 83 47.61 -4.83 -19.70
CA VAL A 83 48.35 -5.80 -18.88
C VAL A 83 48.59 -7.10 -19.65
N ASN A 84 47.68 -7.50 -20.52
CA ASN A 84 47.74 -8.74 -21.28
C ASN A 84 48.37 -8.57 -22.68
N SER A 85 48.88 -7.38 -23.01
CA SER A 85 49.66 -7.09 -24.22
C SER A 85 51.12 -6.88 -23.85
#